data_AF-A0A1I1Q6Y9-F1
#
_entry.id   AF-A0A1I1Q6Y9-F1
#
_cell.length_a   1.000
_cell.length_b   1.000
_cell.length_c   1.000
_cell.angle_alpha   90.00
_cell.angle_beta   90.00
_cell.angle_gamma   90.00
#
_symmetry.space_group_name_H-M   'P 1'
#
loop_
_entity.id
_entity.type
_entity.pdbx_description
1 polymer ?
#
loop_
_entity_poly.entity_id
_entity_poly.type
_entity_poly.pdbx_seq_one_letter_code
_entity_poly.pdbx_strand_id
1 'polypeptide(L)'
;MRNLDKVNAAVKSTRSIFIIALIIPIIMGLSGWALADGAVPDIALAQNYLAISGLLICALAVASAAIAYLFKWEWKAKYYGAGFVSFASGSILGIYPILCIVIYGAWPLWARLGFLVLHFFLIVWWCRRFFLIYRDIFTDKKLRDSIYQEEEDAVYYLQQGDKIVIEKTLKFPQFPSNKFVIFFMVAAVLLAPYMRIVSNFVGVPFTQIFLAVSMTPVNLVFLGLATKMWLVFYHYPSKIKLETGKDVYVDMVSKMTKNARDE
;
A
#
# COMPACT_ATOMS: atom_id res chain seq x y z
N MET A 1 11.25 -27.89 10.51
CA MET A 1 10.23 -26.82 10.53
C MET A 1 10.00 -26.29 11.93
N ARG A 2 10.31 -25.01 12.14
CA ARG A 2 9.98 -24.26 13.35
C ARG A 2 8.47 -24.23 13.59
N ASN A 3 8.03 -24.44 14.82
CA ASN A 3 6.61 -24.31 15.18
C ASN A 3 6.24 -22.81 15.23
N LEU A 4 5.87 -22.25 14.08
CA LEU A 4 5.54 -20.84 13.94
C LEU A 4 4.27 -20.42 14.70
N ASP A 5 3.33 -21.34 14.93
CA ASP A 5 2.16 -21.06 15.77
C ASP A 5 2.57 -20.78 17.22
N LYS A 6 3.59 -21.50 17.73
CA LYS A 6 4.15 -21.25 19.06
C LYS A 6 4.99 -19.98 19.10
N VAL A 7 5.82 -19.74 18.08
CA VAL A 7 6.69 -18.54 18.01
C VAL A 7 5.86 -17.26 17.89
N ASN A 8 4.81 -17.29 17.08
CA ASN A 8 3.94 -16.16 16.82
C ASN A 8 2.70 -16.13 17.72
N ALA A 9 2.68 -16.87 18.84
CA ALA A 9 1.51 -16.96 19.72
C ALA A 9 1.02 -15.59 20.25
N ALA A 10 1.92 -14.61 20.35
CA ALA A 10 1.60 -13.24 20.76
C ALA A 10 0.93 -12.41 19.64
N VAL A 11 1.10 -12.81 18.38
CA VAL A 11 0.44 -12.18 17.23
C VAL A 11 -0.91 -12.87 17.09
N LYS A 12 -2.00 -12.09 17.30
CA LYS A 12 -3.37 -12.59 17.11
C LYS A 12 -3.44 -13.38 15.79
N SER A 13 -4.07 -14.55 15.83
CA SER A 13 -4.09 -15.56 14.77
C SER A 13 -4.19 -14.97 13.36
N THR A 14 -3.72 -15.71 12.35
CA THR A 14 -3.83 -15.37 10.92
C THR A 14 -5.21 -14.82 10.51
N ARG A 15 -6.29 -15.25 11.19
CA ARG A 15 -7.66 -14.74 11.06
C ARG A 15 -7.83 -13.24 11.37
N SER A 16 -7.11 -12.69 12.34
CA SER A 16 -7.21 -11.26 12.69
C SER A 16 -6.56 -10.37 11.63
N ILE A 17 -5.39 -10.78 11.12
CA ILE A 17 -4.71 -10.11 9.99
C ILE A 17 -5.61 -10.16 8.75
N PHE A 18 -6.27 -11.29 8.53
CA PHE A 18 -7.26 -11.49 7.47
C PHE A 18 -8.46 -10.55 7.55
N ILE A 19 -9.07 -10.39 8.74
CA ILE A 19 -10.22 -9.48 8.92
C ILE A 19 -9.82 -8.05 8.54
N ILE A 20 -8.64 -7.59 8.97
CA ILE A 20 -8.12 -6.27 8.60
C ILE A 20 -7.90 -6.19 7.08
N ALA A 21 -7.34 -7.24 6.49
CA ALA A 21 -7.06 -7.28 5.06
C ALA A 21 -8.32 -7.25 4.19
N LEU A 22 -9.46 -7.71 4.71
CA LEU A 22 -10.78 -7.66 4.08
C LEU A 22 -11.51 -6.32 4.32
N ILE A 23 -11.57 -5.87 5.57
CA ILE A 23 -12.38 -4.71 5.96
C ILE A 23 -11.86 -3.43 5.32
N ILE A 24 -10.53 -3.23 5.29
CA ILE A 24 -9.95 -1.99 4.75
C ILE A 24 -10.35 -1.80 3.28
N PRO A 25 -10.10 -2.75 2.34
CA PRO A 25 -10.54 -2.59 0.96
C PRO A 25 -12.04 -2.38 0.78
N ILE A 26 -12.90 -3.02 1.58
CA ILE A 26 -14.35 -2.81 1.50
C ILE A 26 -14.68 -1.37 1.87
N ILE A 27 -14.18 -0.87 3.01
CA ILE A 27 -14.42 0.52 3.43
C ILE A 27 -13.88 1.49 2.38
N MET A 28 -12.68 1.24 1.85
CA MET A 28 -12.07 2.10 0.83
C MET A 28 -12.84 2.06 -0.49
N GLY A 29 -13.31 0.89 -0.94
CA GLY A 29 -14.10 0.75 -2.17
C GLY A 29 -15.47 1.42 -2.05
N LEU A 30 -16.16 1.28 -0.90
CA LEU A 30 -17.40 2.00 -0.60
C LEU A 30 -17.17 3.52 -0.51
N SER A 31 -16.04 3.96 0.06
CA SER A 31 -15.67 5.37 0.10
C SER A 31 -15.41 5.91 -1.30
N GLY A 32 -14.69 5.16 -2.14
CA GLY A 32 -14.47 5.50 -3.54
C GLY A 32 -15.77 5.59 -4.34
N TRP A 33 -16.69 4.65 -4.11
CA TRP A 33 -18.03 4.66 -4.70
C TRP A 33 -18.80 5.94 -4.33
N ALA A 34 -18.85 6.30 -3.05
CA ALA A 34 -19.51 7.52 -2.59
C ALA A 34 -18.84 8.80 -3.12
N LEU A 35 -17.51 8.82 -3.21
CA LEU A 35 -16.76 9.96 -3.77
C LEU A 35 -17.03 10.17 -5.27
N ALA A 36 -17.16 9.07 -6.01
CA ALA A 36 -17.45 9.09 -7.44
C ALA A 36 -18.89 9.54 -7.72
N ASP A 37 -19.85 9.06 -6.94
CA ASP A 37 -21.26 9.49 -7.01
C ASP A 37 -21.40 11.00 -6.76
N GLY A 38 -20.78 11.48 -5.69
CA GLY A 38 -20.81 12.90 -5.34
C GLY A 38 -20.07 13.80 -6.32
N ALA A 39 -19.26 13.28 -7.25
CA ALA A 39 -18.49 14.10 -8.19
C ALA A 39 -19.33 14.59 -9.38
N VAL A 40 -20.30 13.79 -9.83
CA VAL A 40 -21.20 14.13 -10.95
C VAL A 40 -22.61 13.60 -10.64
N PRO A 41 -23.43 14.36 -9.91
CA PRO A 41 -24.73 13.87 -9.44
C PRO A 41 -25.73 13.59 -10.57
N ASP A 42 -25.53 14.17 -11.75
CA ASP A 42 -26.41 14.00 -12.91
C ASP A 42 -26.17 12.69 -13.67
N ILE A 43 -25.04 12.00 -13.43
CA ILE A 43 -24.73 10.73 -14.08
C ILE A 43 -25.24 9.59 -13.20
N ALA A 44 -26.14 8.77 -13.74
CA ALA A 44 -26.61 7.57 -13.06
C ALA A 44 -25.43 6.68 -12.66
N LEU A 45 -25.44 6.18 -11.43
CA LEU A 45 -24.31 5.47 -10.84
C LEU A 45 -23.85 4.23 -11.64
N ALA A 46 -24.78 3.54 -12.30
CA ALA A 46 -24.47 2.41 -13.19
C ALA A 46 -23.70 2.79 -14.46
N GLN A 47 -23.59 4.08 -14.78
CA GLN A 47 -22.82 4.62 -15.91
C GLN A 47 -21.52 5.31 -15.46
N ASN A 48 -21.33 5.49 -14.15
CA ASN A 48 -20.15 6.11 -13.58
C ASN A 48 -19.03 5.06 -13.45
N TYR A 49 -18.07 5.09 -14.38
CA TYR A 49 -16.96 4.14 -14.42
C TYR A 49 -16.14 4.11 -13.12
N LEU A 50 -15.99 5.24 -12.43
CA LEU A 50 -15.28 5.29 -11.14
C LEU A 50 -16.09 4.59 -10.05
N ALA A 51 -17.40 4.81 -9.99
CA ALA A 51 -18.28 4.12 -9.05
C ALA A 51 -18.27 2.59 -9.29
N ILE A 52 -18.36 2.15 -10.55
CA ILE A 52 -18.24 0.73 -10.91
C ILE A 52 -16.88 0.16 -10.46
N SER A 53 -15.79 0.90 -10.65
CA SER A 53 -14.47 0.44 -10.21
C SER A 53 -14.37 0.30 -8.68
N GLY A 54 -15.09 1.13 -7.91
CA GLY A 54 -15.17 1.01 -6.45
C GLY A 54 -15.84 -0.29 -6.02
N LEU A 55 -16.95 -0.66 -6.67
CA LEU A 55 -17.63 -1.94 -6.45
C LEU A 55 -16.77 -3.13 -6.85
N LEU A 56 -16.02 -3.03 -7.95
CA LEU A 56 -15.08 -4.07 -8.36
C LEU A 56 -14.00 -4.29 -7.31
N ILE A 57 -13.46 -3.24 -6.71
CA ILE A 57 -12.47 -3.36 -5.62
C ILE A 57 -13.09 -4.05 -4.40
N CYS A 58 -14.33 -3.70 -4.02
CA CYS A 58 -15.06 -4.42 -2.96
C CYS A 58 -15.24 -5.89 -3.28
N ALA A 59 -15.66 -6.23 -4.51
CA ALA A 59 -15.83 -7.62 -4.95
C ALA A 59 -14.51 -8.39 -4.92
N LEU A 60 -13.41 -7.80 -5.39
CA LEU A 60 -12.07 -8.39 -5.33
C LEU A 60 -11.59 -8.59 -3.90
N ALA A 61 -11.91 -7.69 -2.98
CA ALA A 61 -11.60 -7.84 -1.57
C ALA A 61 -12.33 -9.04 -0.95
N VAL A 62 -13.64 -9.15 -1.21
CA VAL A 62 -14.47 -10.29 -0.75
C VAL A 62 -13.97 -11.60 -1.35
N ALA A 63 -13.67 -11.63 -2.65
CA ALA A 63 -13.14 -12.82 -3.31
C ALA A 63 -11.77 -13.24 -2.76
N SER A 64 -10.85 -12.27 -2.60
CA SER A 64 -9.54 -12.51 -1.97
C SER A 64 -9.71 -13.07 -0.57
N ALA A 65 -10.73 -12.60 0.15
CA ALA A 65 -11.01 -13.09 1.47
C ALA A 65 -11.58 -14.52 1.49
N ALA A 66 -12.50 -14.84 0.59
CA ALA A 66 -13.03 -16.19 0.45
C ALA A 66 -11.91 -17.19 0.11
N ILE A 67 -10.99 -16.81 -0.79
CA ILE A 67 -9.80 -17.61 -1.12
C ILE A 67 -8.96 -17.86 0.13
N ALA A 68 -8.71 -16.83 0.94
CA ALA A 68 -7.91 -17.01 2.15
C ALA A 68 -8.54 -17.97 3.16
N TYR A 69 -9.86 -17.87 3.32
CA TYR A 69 -10.62 -18.74 4.22
C TYR A 69 -10.59 -20.20 3.76
N LEU A 70 -10.77 -20.45 2.46
CA LEU A 70 -10.84 -21.79 1.89
C LEU A 70 -9.49 -22.51 1.87
N PHE A 71 -8.40 -21.80 1.58
CA PHE A 71 -7.08 -22.41 1.36
C PHE A 71 -6.20 -22.54 2.61
N LYS A 72 -6.76 -22.34 3.82
CA LYS A 72 -6.07 -22.45 5.12
C LYS A 72 -4.69 -21.78 5.11
N TRP A 73 -4.68 -20.45 5.20
CA TRP A 73 -3.44 -19.67 5.26
C TRP A 73 -2.53 -20.08 6.43
N GLU A 74 -1.51 -20.86 6.09
CA GLU A 74 -0.33 -21.08 6.92
C GLU A 74 0.55 -19.82 6.97
N TRP A 75 1.68 -19.90 7.67
CA TRP A 75 2.66 -18.83 7.76
C TRP A 75 3.47 -18.57 6.47
N LYS A 76 3.04 -19.07 5.30
CA LYS A 76 3.76 -18.88 4.03
C LYS A 76 3.69 -17.42 3.58
N ALA A 77 4.81 -16.85 3.16
CA ALA A 77 4.94 -15.45 2.76
C ALA A 77 3.90 -14.99 1.71
N LYS A 78 3.61 -15.84 0.71
CA LYS A 78 2.64 -15.55 -0.36
C LYS A 78 1.24 -15.19 0.14
N TYR A 79 0.84 -15.65 1.32
CA TYR A 79 -0.46 -15.37 1.92
C TYR A 79 -0.49 -14.01 2.64
N TYR A 80 0.64 -13.60 3.22
CA TYR A 80 0.79 -12.28 3.84
C TYR A 80 0.83 -11.14 2.83
N GLY A 81 1.16 -11.47 1.59
CA GLY A 81 1.09 -10.53 0.48
C GLY A 81 -0.33 -10.00 0.20
N ALA A 82 -1.39 -10.60 0.75
CA ALA A 82 -2.74 -10.02 0.67
C ALA A 82 -2.83 -8.60 1.27
N GLY A 83 -1.95 -8.26 2.21
CA GLY A 83 -1.83 -6.89 2.71
C GLY A 83 -1.48 -5.86 1.62
N PHE A 84 -0.91 -6.28 0.48
CA PHE A 84 -0.75 -5.45 -0.71
C PHE A 84 -2.08 -4.82 -1.13
N VAL A 85 -3.16 -5.61 -1.20
CA VAL A 85 -4.48 -5.13 -1.62
C VAL A 85 -5.02 -4.13 -0.61
N SER A 86 -4.85 -4.40 0.68
CA SER A 86 -5.29 -3.52 1.76
C SER A 86 -4.58 -2.17 1.71
N PHE A 87 -3.25 -2.16 1.60
CA PHE A 87 -2.52 -0.90 1.48
C PHE A 87 -2.80 -0.20 0.15
N ALA A 88 -2.85 -0.92 -0.98
CA ALA A 88 -3.19 -0.32 -2.27
C ALA A 88 -4.58 0.31 -2.25
N SER A 89 -5.57 -0.34 -1.63
CA SER A 89 -6.93 0.21 -1.50
C SER A 89 -6.98 1.50 -0.67
N GLY A 90 -6.08 1.69 0.30
CA GLY A 90 -5.99 2.94 1.07
C GLY A 90 -5.67 4.17 0.20
N SER A 91 -5.06 3.98 -0.97
CA SER A 91 -4.80 5.05 -1.93
C SER A 91 -6.05 5.53 -2.70
N ILE A 92 -7.19 4.83 -2.60
CA ILE A 92 -8.45 5.24 -3.24
C ILE A 92 -8.85 6.64 -2.80
N LEU A 93 -8.65 6.96 -1.51
CA LEU A 93 -9.01 8.27 -0.94
C LEU A 93 -8.33 9.46 -1.62
N GLY A 94 -7.16 9.27 -2.24
CA GLY A 94 -6.52 10.34 -3.00
C GLY A 94 -6.51 10.09 -4.51
N ILE A 95 -6.46 8.84 -5.00
CA ILE A 95 -6.51 8.55 -6.44
C ILE A 95 -7.88 8.90 -7.03
N TYR A 96 -8.98 8.54 -6.37
CA TYR A 96 -10.32 8.78 -6.93
C TYR A 96 -10.65 10.25 -7.12
N PRO A 97 -10.39 11.14 -6.15
CA PRO A 97 -10.59 12.58 -6.37
C PRO A 97 -9.77 13.13 -7.55
N ILE A 98 -8.54 12.64 -7.74
CA ILE A 98 -7.72 13.01 -8.89
C ILE A 98 -8.34 12.52 -10.19
N LEU A 99 -8.80 11.26 -10.23
CA LEU A 99 -9.51 10.73 -11.40
C LEU A 99 -10.81 11.48 -11.68
N CYS A 100 -11.55 11.91 -10.65
CA CYS A 100 -12.73 12.75 -10.81
C CYS A 100 -12.39 14.07 -11.50
N ILE A 101 -11.32 14.76 -11.07
CA ILE A 101 -10.83 15.99 -11.72
C ILE A 101 -10.43 15.72 -13.17
N VAL A 102 -9.74 14.60 -13.43
CA VAL A 102 -9.25 14.26 -14.78
C VAL A 102 -10.40 13.91 -15.73
N ILE A 103 -11.37 13.12 -15.28
CA ILE A 103 -12.45 12.61 -16.13
C ILE A 103 -13.56 13.66 -16.26
N TYR A 104 -13.98 14.25 -15.14
CA TYR A 104 -15.18 15.09 -15.06
C TYR A 104 -14.89 16.60 -14.95
N GLY A 105 -13.64 17.00 -14.71
CA GLY A 105 -13.29 18.41 -14.61
C GLY A 105 -13.45 19.19 -15.91
N ALA A 106 -13.77 20.48 -15.78
CA ALA A 106 -13.96 21.44 -16.86
C ALA A 106 -12.64 21.99 -17.44
N TRP A 107 -11.49 21.68 -16.82
CA TRP A 107 -10.18 22.09 -17.32
C TRP A 107 -9.89 21.55 -18.73
N PRO A 108 -9.11 22.29 -19.54
CA PRO A 108 -8.67 21.79 -20.83
C PRO A 108 -7.88 20.49 -20.65
N LEU A 109 -7.99 19.59 -21.64
CA LEU A 109 -7.45 18.22 -21.54
C LEU A 109 -5.97 18.19 -21.15
N TRP A 110 -5.15 19.08 -21.71
CA TRP A 110 -3.71 19.15 -21.41
C TRP A 110 -3.43 19.45 -19.93
N ALA A 111 -4.24 20.28 -19.27
CA ALA A 111 -4.07 20.60 -17.85
C ALA A 111 -4.45 19.41 -16.96
N ARG A 112 -5.54 18.72 -17.32
CA ARG A 112 -5.98 17.49 -16.65
C ARG A 112 -4.94 16.38 -16.76
N LEU A 113 -4.41 16.14 -17.97
CA LEU A 113 -3.36 15.15 -18.19
C LEU A 113 -2.03 15.56 -17.53
N GLY A 114 -1.67 16.85 -17.57
CA GLY A 114 -0.49 17.36 -16.87
C GLY A 114 -0.55 17.11 -15.36
N PHE A 115 -1.72 17.36 -14.74
CA PHE A 115 -1.95 17.06 -13.33
C PHE A 115 -1.85 15.56 -13.03
N LEU A 116 -2.45 14.71 -13.86
CA LEU A 116 -2.33 13.24 -13.72
C LEU A 116 -0.88 12.76 -13.83
N VAL A 117 -0.13 13.26 -14.82
CA VAL A 117 1.27 12.90 -15.05
C VAL A 117 2.14 13.34 -13.88
N LEU A 118 1.92 14.54 -13.34
CA LEU A 118 2.64 15.02 -12.16
C LEU A 118 2.42 14.09 -10.96
N HIS A 119 1.16 13.72 -10.70
CA HIS A 119 0.82 12.84 -9.59
C HIS A 119 1.38 11.43 -9.79
N PHE A 120 1.28 10.89 -11.00
CA PHE A 120 1.86 9.59 -11.36
C PHE A 120 3.38 9.59 -11.18
N PHE A 121 4.07 10.64 -11.64
CA PHE A 121 5.52 10.78 -11.47
C PHE A 121 5.90 10.77 -9.99
N LEU A 122 5.17 11.50 -9.15
CA LEU A 122 5.40 11.55 -7.70
C LEU A 122 5.23 10.16 -7.05
N ILE A 123 4.18 9.42 -7.43
CA ILE A 123 3.94 8.04 -6.97
C ILE A 123 5.08 7.12 -7.41
N VAL A 124 5.42 7.11 -8.70
CA VAL A 124 6.47 6.23 -9.25
C VAL A 124 7.81 6.55 -8.61
N TRP A 125 8.15 7.83 -8.48
CA TRP A 125 9.37 8.28 -7.81
C TRP A 125 9.41 7.77 -6.36
N TRP A 126 8.31 7.87 -5.63
CA TRP A 126 8.22 7.38 -4.25
C TRP A 126 8.36 5.86 -4.16
N CYS A 127 7.58 5.10 -4.94
CA CYS A 127 7.65 3.63 -4.95
C CYS A 127 9.02 3.11 -5.40
N ARG A 128 9.68 3.78 -6.35
CA ARG A 128 11.05 3.46 -6.78
C ARG A 128 12.04 3.45 -5.62
N ARG A 129 11.87 4.31 -4.60
CA ARG A 129 12.76 4.31 -3.42
C ARG A 129 12.70 2.99 -2.65
N PHE A 130 11.51 2.38 -2.54
CA PHE A 130 11.35 1.06 -1.92
C PHE A 130 12.04 -0.03 -2.74
N PHE A 131 11.89 -0.01 -4.07
CA PHE A 131 12.58 -0.95 -4.95
C PHE A 131 14.10 -0.89 -4.80
N LEU A 132 14.68 0.32 -4.83
CA LEU A 132 16.13 0.50 -4.69
C LEU A 132 16.62 -0.07 -3.37
N ILE A 133 15.95 0.25 -2.26
CA ILE A 133 16.38 -0.18 -0.93
C ILE A 133 16.29 -1.68 -0.75
N TYR A 134 15.18 -2.31 -1.15
CA TYR A 134 15.08 -3.75 -1.02
C TYR A 134 16.02 -4.50 -1.99
N ARG A 135 16.33 -3.91 -3.16
CA ARG A 135 17.35 -4.46 -4.05
C ARG A 135 18.72 -4.43 -3.39
N ASP A 136 19.06 -3.33 -2.74
CA ASP A 136 20.35 -3.17 -2.06
C ASP A 136 20.43 -4.12 -0.84
N ILE A 137 19.35 -4.27 -0.08
CA ILE A 137 19.20 -5.28 0.99
C ILE A 137 19.42 -6.69 0.47
N PHE A 138 18.83 -7.03 -0.69
CA PHE A 138 18.92 -8.39 -1.23
C PHE A 138 20.29 -8.68 -1.85
N THR A 139 21.00 -7.65 -2.32
CA THR A 139 22.34 -7.76 -2.93
C THR A 139 23.42 -7.88 -1.86
N ASP A 140 23.26 -7.18 -0.73
CA ASP A 140 24.16 -7.29 0.42
C ASP A 140 23.81 -8.54 1.25
N LYS A 141 24.73 -9.52 1.28
CA LYS A 141 24.54 -10.77 2.02
C LYS A 141 24.26 -10.53 3.52
N LYS A 142 24.96 -9.58 4.17
CA LYS A 142 24.78 -9.31 5.61
C LYS A 142 23.38 -8.75 5.88
N LEU A 143 22.88 -7.87 5.02
CA LEU A 143 21.51 -7.34 5.14
C LEU A 143 20.46 -8.39 4.81
N ARG A 144 20.67 -9.19 3.75
CA ARG A 144 19.79 -10.30 3.39
C ARG A 144 19.65 -11.29 4.54
N ASP A 145 20.76 -11.75 5.12
CA ASP A 145 20.78 -12.75 6.20
C ASP A 145 20.14 -12.22 7.50
N SER A 146 20.07 -10.90 7.66
CA SER A 146 19.35 -10.26 8.78
C SER A 146 17.84 -10.24 8.64
N ILE A 147 17.32 -10.44 7.43
CA ILE A 147 15.89 -10.46 7.12
C ILE A 147 15.42 -11.86 6.75
N TYR A 148 16.25 -12.66 6.11
CA TYR A 148 15.94 -14.02 5.66
C TYR A 148 16.91 -15.00 6.31
N GLN A 149 16.40 -15.81 7.23
CA GLN A 149 17.17 -16.85 7.87
C GLN A 149 16.87 -18.19 7.21
N GLU A 150 17.88 -18.77 6.57
CA GLU A 150 17.78 -20.10 5.96
C GLU A 150 18.01 -21.18 7.02
N GLU A 151 17.08 -22.14 7.09
CA GLU A 151 17.20 -23.38 7.88
C GLU A 151 17.17 -24.60 6.93
N GLU A 152 17.31 -25.81 7.45
CA GLU A 152 17.38 -27.04 6.65
C GLU A 152 16.16 -27.22 5.73
N ASP A 153 14.95 -26.89 6.22
CA ASP A 153 13.71 -27.18 5.52
C ASP A 153 13.00 -25.97 4.89
N ALA A 154 13.32 -24.76 5.34
CA ALA A 154 12.60 -23.54 4.94
C ALA A 154 13.49 -22.29 5.07
N VAL A 155 13.02 -21.19 4.47
CA VAL A 155 13.58 -19.85 4.73
C VAL A 155 12.58 -19.03 5.53
N TYR A 156 13.02 -18.38 6.59
CA TYR A 156 12.17 -17.56 7.46
C TYR A 156 12.44 -16.07 7.21
N TYR A 157 11.42 -15.35 6.75
CA TYR A 157 11.39 -13.90 6.73
C TYR A 157 11.12 -13.35 8.13
N LEU A 158 12.11 -12.66 8.70
CA LEU A 158 12.09 -12.08 10.04
C LEU A 158 11.59 -10.63 10.00
N GLN A 159 10.34 -10.39 10.41
CA GLN A 159 9.75 -9.04 10.39
C GLN A 159 10.50 -8.05 11.30
N GLN A 160 10.99 -8.49 12.46
CA GLN A 160 11.80 -7.64 13.33
C GLN A 160 13.16 -7.34 12.72
N GLY A 161 13.73 -8.28 11.96
CA GLY A 161 14.93 -8.08 11.16
C GLY A 161 14.74 -6.95 10.15
N ASP A 162 13.68 -7.05 9.33
CA ASP A 162 13.30 -6.01 8.36
C ASP A 162 13.12 -4.64 9.03
N LYS A 163 12.42 -4.58 10.16
CA LYS A 163 12.25 -3.33 10.92
C LYS A 163 13.59 -2.73 11.35
N ILE A 164 14.50 -3.53 11.90
CA ILE A 164 15.83 -3.08 12.35
C ILE A 164 16.65 -2.59 11.15
N VAL A 165 16.67 -3.34 10.05
CA VAL A 165 17.43 -2.97 8.85
C VAL A 165 16.93 -1.67 8.27
N ILE A 166 15.61 -1.54 8.10
CA ILE A 166 14.99 -0.36 7.49
C ILE A 166 15.13 0.87 8.39
N GLU A 167 14.78 0.77 9.68
CA GLU A 167 14.70 1.93 10.58
C GLU A 167 16.04 2.31 11.20
N LYS A 168 16.88 1.33 11.58
CA LYS A 168 18.12 1.58 12.33
C LYS A 168 19.35 1.57 11.45
N THR A 169 19.47 0.59 10.55
CA THR A 169 20.67 0.43 9.71
C THR A 169 20.65 1.38 8.52
N LEU A 170 19.61 1.32 7.69
CA LEU A 170 19.48 2.14 6.48
C LEU A 170 18.79 3.49 6.73
N LYS A 171 18.13 3.66 7.88
CA LYS A 171 17.38 4.87 8.28
C LYS A 171 16.43 5.36 7.18
N PHE A 172 15.78 4.43 6.49
CA PHE A 172 14.92 4.75 5.37
C PHE A 172 13.59 5.35 5.86
N PRO A 173 13.23 6.58 5.41
CA PRO A 173 11.92 7.14 5.73
C PRO A 173 10.82 6.43 4.94
N GLN A 174 10.11 5.52 5.60
CA GLN A 174 8.95 4.82 5.04
C GLN A 174 7.73 5.76 4.83
N PHE A 175 7.75 6.94 5.45
CA PHE A 175 6.70 7.96 5.36
C PHE A 175 7.26 9.24 4.70
N PRO A 176 6.45 9.99 3.94
CA PRO A 176 6.81 11.33 3.49
C PRO A 176 7.18 12.22 4.67
N SER A 177 8.08 13.18 4.45
CA SER A 177 8.53 14.08 5.52
C SER A 177 7.36 14.86 6.12
N ASN A 178 7.40 15.15 7.43
CA ASN A 178 6.35 15.93 8.10
C ASN A 178 6.13 17.29 7.42
N LYS A 179 7.21 17.95 6.93
CA LYS A 179 7.13 19.21 6.18
C LYS A 179 6.29 19.06 4.91
N PHE A 180 6.49 17.96 4.18
CA PHE A 180 5.72 17.65 2.98
C PHE A 180 4.24 17.43 3.31
N VAL A 181 3.93 16.64 4.35
CA VAL A 181 2.55 16.43 4.79
C VAL A 181 1.88 17.75 5.19
N ILE A 182 2.55 18.56 6.02
CA ILE A 182 2.05 19.86 6.46
C ILE A 182 1.80 20.78 5.27
N PHE A 183 2.72 20.83 4.29
CA PHE A 183 2.55 21.64 3.10
C PHE A 183 1.24 21.31 2.36
N PHE A 184 0.96 20.04 2.08
CA PHE A 184 -0.27 19.63 1.39
C PHE A 184 -1.53 19.92 2.22
N MET A 185 -1.47 19.71 3.53
CA MET A 185 -2.60 20.01 4.42
C MET A 185 -2.89 21.51 4.47
N VAL A 186 -1.86 22.34 4.65
CA VAL A 186 -1.99 23.81 4.64
C VAL A 186 -2.50 24.28 3.29
N ALA A 187 -1.95 23.77 2.18
CA ALA A 187 -2.41 24.11 0.83
C ALA A 187 -3.91 23.79 0.65
N ALA A 188 -4.37 22.61 1.08
CA ALA A 188 -5.77 22.24 1.01
C ALA A 188 -6.68 23.16 1.86
N VAL A 189 -6.25 23.51 3.08
CA VAL A 189 -6.99 24.42 3.97
C VAL A 189 -7.04 25.84 3.40
N LEU A 190 -5.96 26.33 2.79
CA LEU A 190 -5.92 27.65 2.15
C LEU A 190 -6.87 27.76 0.95
N LEU A 191 -7.26 26.66 0.33
CA LEU A 191 -8.28 26.64 -0.73
C LEU A 191 -9.72 26.76 -0.18
N ALA A 192 -9.96 26.44 1.09
CA ALA A 192 -11.31 26.37 1.66
C ALA A 192 -12.08 27.70 1.63
N PRO A 193 -11.49 28.87 1.96
CA PRO A 193 -12.17 30.15 1.82
C PRO A 193 -12.63 30.46 0.38
N TYR A 194 -12.01 29.83 -0.61
CA TYR A 194 -12.29 30.01 -2.04
C TYR A 194 -13.05 28.83 -2.65
N MET A 195 -13.67 27.98 -1.82
CA MET A 195 -14.25 26.70 -2.26
C MET A 195 -15.16 26.82 -3.48
N ARG A 196 -16.02 27.84 -3.53
CA ARG A 196 -16.96 28.06 -4.65
C ARG A 196 -16.24 28.45 -5.94
N ILE A 197 -15.25 29.34 -5.83
CA ILE A 197 -14.46 29.81 -6.98
C ILE A 197 -13.65 28.66 -7.54
N VAL A 198 -12.96 27.91 -6.67
CA VAL A 198 -12.13 26.77 -7.07
C VAL A 198 -12.98 25.65 -7.66
N SER A 199 -14.12 25.32 -7.05
CA SER A 199 -15.04 24.30 -7.57
C SER A 199 -15.60 24.68 -8.95
N ASN A 200 -16.02 25.93 -9.15
CA ASN A 200 -16.48 26.42 -10.45
C ASN A 200 -15.37 26.40 -11.50
N PHE A 201 -14.13 26.75 -11.10
CA PHE A 201 -12.99 26.80 -11.99
C PHE A 201 -12.52 25.41 -12.44
N VAL A 202 -12.49 24.44 -11.53
CA VAL A 202 -12.09 23.05 -11.84
C VAL A 202 -13.23 22.28 -12.49
N GLY A 203 -14.49 22.62 -12.19
CA GLY A 203 -15.67 21.95 -12.71
C GLY A 203 -16.03 20.66 -11.96
N VAL A 204 -15.55 20.48 -10.74
CA VAL A 204 -15.95 19.38 -9.84
C VAL A 204 -16.21 19.94 -8.43
N PRO A 205 -16.93 19.23 -7.56
CA PRO A 205 -17.20 19.72 -6.21
C PRO A 205 -15.91 19.89 -5.39
N PHE A 206 -15.94 20.83 -4.44
CA PHE A 206 -14.77 21.20 -3.64
C PHE A 206 -14.17 20.01 -2.87
N THR A 207 -15.00 19.06 -2.40
CA THR A 207 -14.56 17.87 -1.68
C THR A 207 -13.50 17.09 -2.45
N GLN A 208 -13.70 16.90 -3.76
CA GLN A 208 -12.76 16.16 -4.62
C GLN A 208 -11.46 16.94 -4.79
N ILE A 209 -11.53 18.27 -4.94
CA ILE A 209 -10.33 19.11 -5.03
C ILE A 209 -9.54 19.10 -3.72
N PHE A 210 -10.24 19.27 -2.60
CA PHE A 210 -9.65 19.23 -1.27
C PHE A 210 -8.96 17.90 -0.99
N LEU A 211 -9.63 16.77 -1.30
CA LEU A 211 -9.07 15.43 -1.10
C LEU A 211 -7.92 15.15 -2.06
N ALA A 212 -7.99 15.56 -3.32
CA ALA A 212 -6.89 15.39 -4.28
C ALA A 212 -5.59 16.02 -3.76
N VAL A 213 -5.68 17.20 -3.15
CA VAL A 213 -4.52 17.87 -2.53
C VAL A 213 -4.16 17.20 -1.19
N SER A 214 -5.07 17.21 -0.21
CA SER A 214 -4.77 16.77 1.16
C SER A 214 -4.38 15.28 1.27
N MET A 215 -4.92 14.41 0.42
CA MET A 215 -4.65 12.96 0.44
C MET A 215 -3.44 12.56 -0.41
N THR A 216 -2.74 13.51 -1.04
CA THR A 216 -1.52 13.19 -1.81
C THR A 216 -0.45 12.51 -0.95
N PRO A 217 -0.08 13.00 0.25
CA PRO A 217 0.88 12.30 1.11
C PRO A 217 0.38 10.91 1.54
N VAL A 218 -0.93 10.78 1.76
CA VAL A 218 -1.58 9.52 2.14
C VAL A 218 -1.44 8.49 1.02
N ASN A 219 -1.65 8.87 -0.23
CA ASN A 219 -1.40 8.01 -1.40
C ASN A 219 0.04 7.49 -1.44
N LEU A 220 1.03 8.35 -1.17
CA LEU A 220 2.44 7.95 -1.18
C LEU A 220 2.72 6.92 -0.08
N VAL A 221 2.20 7.12 1.12
CA VAL A 221 2.33 6.14 2.22
C VAL A 221 1.72 4.80 1.80
N PHE A 222 0.47 4.80 1.37
CA PHE A 222 -0.26 3.58 1.04
C PHE A 222 0.36 2.82 -0.13
N LEU A 223 0.74 3.49 -1.22
CA LEU A 223 1.36 2.84 -2.38
C LEU A 223 2.81 2.43 -2.12
N GLY A 224 3.55 3.20 -1.29
CA GLY A 224 4.88 2.82 -0.83
C GLY A 224 4.85 1.54 0.02
N LEU A 225 3.92 1.48 0.99
CA LEU A 225 3.71 0.28 1.80
C LEU A 225 3.19 -0.90 0.97
N ALA A 226 2.28 -0.67 0.03
CA ALA A 226 1.85 -1.72 -0.91
C ALA A 226 3.06 -2.25 -1.70
N THR A 227 3.91 -1.37 -2.24
CA THR A 227 5.14 -1.75 -2.94
C THR A 227 6.05 -2.60 -2.04
N LYS A 228 6.24 -2.19 -0.78
CA LYS A 228 6.97 -2.98 0.23
C LYS A 228 6.36 -4.38 0.42
N MET A 229 5.04 -4.48 0.60
CA MET A 229 4.37 -5.78 0.77
C MET A 229 4.60 -6.67 -0.45
N TRP A 230 4.51 -6.12 -1.66
CA TRP A 230 4.77 -6.87 -2.88
C TRP A 230 6.21 -7.37 -2.97
N LEU A 231 7.18 -6.51 -2.64
CA LEU A 231 8.61 -6.86 -2.63
C LEU A 231 8.88 -7.99 -1.62
N VAL A 232 8.43 -7.81 -0.38
CA VAL A 232 8.73 -8.69 0.77
C VAL A 232 8.00 -10.03 0.70
N PHE A 233 6.75 -10.06 0.21
CA PHE A 233 5.92 -11.26 0.28
C PHE A 233 5.72 -11.99 -1.05
N TYR A 234 6.01 -11.34 -2.18
CA TYR A 234 5.93 -11.96 -3.50
C TYR A 234 7.29 -11.97 -4.21
N HIS A 235 7.87 -10.81 -4.50
CA HIS A 235 9.03 -10.72 -5.38
C HIS A 235 10.28 -11.45 -4.84
N TYR A 236 10.77 -11.07 -3.66
CA TYR A 236 11.96 -11.70 -3.09
C TYR A 236 11.73 -13.13 -2.61
N PRO A 237 10.58 -13.50 -2.01
CA PRO A 237 10.28 -14.90 -1.72
C PRO A 237 10.29 -15.80 -2.95
N SER A 238 9.74 -15.34 -4.08
CA SER A 238 9.83 -16.08 -5.34
C SER A 238 11.28 -16.24 -5.80
N LYS A 239 12.09 -15.19 -5.68
CA LYS A 239 13.51 -15.25 -6.04
C LYS A 239 14.29 -16.20 -5.14
N ILE A 240 14.08 -16.16 -3.82
CA ILE A 240 14.69 -17.09 -2.86
C ILE A 240 14.30 -18.53 -3.18
N LYS A 241 13.01 -18.79 -3.44
CA LYS A 241 12.54 -20.12 -3.80
C LYS A 241 13.19 -20.66 -5.07
N LEU A 242 13.44 -19.79 -6.07
CA LEU A 242 14.18 -20.17 -7.27
C LEU A 242 15.65 -20.47 -6.99
N GLU A 243 16.27 -19.76 -6.05
CA GLU A 243 17.68 -19.94 -5.67
C GLU A 243 17.90 -21.17 -4.76
N THR A 244 17.02 -21.42 -3.79
CA THR A 244 17.24 -22.44 -2.73
C THR A 244 16.32 -23.66 -2.86
N GLY A 245 15.26 -23.58 -3.67
CA GLY A 245 14.20 -24.59 -3.72
C GLY A 245 13.25 -24.59 -2.52
N LYS A 246 13.48 -23.74 -1.51
CA LYS A 246 12.74 -23.73 -0.24
C LYS A 246 11.58 -22.73 -0.27
N ASP A 247 10.49 -23.08 0.42
CA ASP A 247 9.39 -22.15 0.67
C ASP A 247 9.79 -21.12 1.74
N VAL A 248 9.27 -19.89 1.58
CA VAL A 248 9.51 -18.80 2.54
C VAL A 248 8.32 -18.63 3.48
N TYR A 249 8.61 -18.61 4.78
CA TYR A 249 7.63 -18.45 5.86
C TYR A 249 7.87 -17.16 6.63
N VAL A 250 6.84 -16.62 7.25
CA VAL A 250 6.87 -15.35 7.97
C VAL A 250 7.01 -15.60 9.47
N ASP A 251 8.06 -15.03 10.05
CA ASP A 251 8.26 -14.94 11.49
C ASP A 251 8.09 -13.48 11.94
N MET A 252 7.08 -13.24 12.76
CA MET A 252 6.68 -11.88 13.16
C MET A 252 7.40 -11.42 14.43
N VAL A 253 7.96 -12.36 15.21
CA VAL A 253 8.38 -12.13 16.60
C VAL A 253 9.89 -12.28 16.78
N SER A 254 10.51 -13.24 16.11
CA SER A 254 11.93 -13.53 16.31
C SER A 254 12.79 -12.34 15.91
N LYS A 255 13.72 -12.00 16.78
CA LYS A 255 14.82 -11.07 16.49
C LYS A 255 15.98 -11.87 15.91
N MET A 256 16.81 -11.20 15.11
CA MET A 256 18.07 -11.76 14.63
C MET A 256 18.89 -12.29 15.83
N THR A 257 19.27 -13.57 15.78
CA THR A 257 20.18 -14.17 16.75
C THR A 257 21.54 -13.49 16.60
N LYS A 258 22.13 -13.02 17.71
CA LYS A 258 23.29 -12.12 17.76
C LYS A 258 24.58 -12.66 17.12
N ASN A 259 24.62 -13.93 16.71
CA ASN A 259 25.84 -14.63 16.32
C ASN A 259 26.51 -14.08 15.03
N ALA A 260 25.87 -13.17 14.28
CA ALA A 260 26.45 -12.57 13.07
C ALA A 260 27.06 -11.16 13.27
N ARG A 261 27.13 -10.64 14.51
CA ARG A 261 27.78 -9.34 14.79
C ARG A 261 29.24 -9.44 15.21
N ASP A 262 29.69 -10.64 15.57
CA ASP A 262 31.02 -10.87 16.15
C ASP A 262 31.95 -11.68 15.23
N GLU A 263 31.62 -11.77 13.93
CA GLU A 263 32.49 -12.26 12.83
C GLU A 263 32.54 -11.26 11.66
#